data_AF-A0A816AWG1-F1
#
_entry.id   AF-A0A816AWG1-F1
#
_cell.length_a   1.000
_cell.length_b   1.000
_cell.length_c   1.000
_cell.angle_alpha   90.00
_cell.angle_beta   90.00
_cell.angle_gamma   90.00
#
_symmetry.space_group_name_H-M   'P 1'
#
loop_
_entity.id
_entity.type
_entity.pdbx_description
1 polymer ?
#
loop_
_entity_poly.entity_id
_entity_poly.type
_entity_poly.pdbx_seq_one_letter_code
_entity_poly.pdbx_strand_id
1 'polypeptide(L)' 'LPLRFFVNIIKNPDFVFDIQKTNAVDASLSVIAQMFMDSCSAGSHELTKDSPSTKLLFNRDVQKYKKLVEK' A
#
# COMPACT_ATOMS: atom_id res chain seq x y z
N LEU A 1 7.94 1.51 12.35
CA LEU A 1 8.61 0.39 11.64
C LEU A 1 7.97 0.05 10.28
N PRO A 2 6.64 -0.21 10.17
CA PRO A 2 6.00 -0.62 8.90
C PRO A 2 6.20 0.35 7.72
N LEU A 3 6.00 1.64 7.96
CA LEU A 3 5.97 2.65 6.88
C LEU A 3 7.33 2.93 6.21
N ARG A 4 8.45 2.72 6.91
CA ARG A 4 9.79 3.03 6.36
C ARG A 4 10.49 1.78 5.83
N PHE A 5 10.42 0.67 6.54
CA PHE A 5 11.10 -0.56 6.13
C PHE A 5 10.25 -1.36 5.13
N PHE A 6 9.04 -1.77 5.51
CA PHE A 6 8.23 -2.68 4.71
C PHE A 6 7.73 -2.04 3.41
N VAL A 7 7.36 -0.76 3.43
CA VAL A 7 7.02 -0.03 2.20
C VAL A 7 8.20 -0.02 1.22
N ASN A 8 9.43 0.13 1.72
CA ASN A 8 10.62 0.16 0.88
C ASN A 8 10.90 -1.21 0.25
N ILE A 9 10.72 -2.30 1.02
CA ILE A 9 10.84 -3.67 0.50
C ILE A 9 9.74 -3.99 -0.52
N ILE A 10 8.49 -3.58 -0.26
CA ILE A 10 7.36 -3.78 -1.20
C ILE A 10 7.62 -3.05 -2.53
N LYS A 11 8.10 -1.81 -2.47
CA LYS A 11 8.39 -1.02 -3.68
C LYS A 11 9.64 -1.50 -4.41
N ASN A 12 10.63 -2.02 -3.68
CA ASN A 12 11.94 -2.40 -4.22
C ASN A 12 12.24 -3.87 -3.89
N PRO A 13 11.52 -4.83 -4.53
CA PRO A 13 11.73 -6.26 -4.29
C PRO A 13 13.14 -6.72 -4.71
N ASP A 14 13.78 -5.98 -5.61
CA ASP A 14 15.17 -6.15 -6.05
C ASP A 14 16.20 -5.97 -4.92
N PHE A 15 15.82 -5.37 -3.77
CA PHE A 15 16.70 -5.32 -2.58
C PHE A 15 16.80 -6.65 -1.85
N VAL A 16 15.86 -7.57 -2.11
CA VAL A 16 15.78 -8.88 -1.45
C VAL A 16 16.06 -10.00 -2.45
N PHE A 17 15.64 -9.82 -3.70
CA PHE A 17 15.69 -10.83 -4.74
C PHE A 17 16.48 -10.34 -5.94
N ASP A 18 17.25 -11.22 -6.57
CA ASP A 18 17.93 -10.93 -7.83
C ASP A 18 16.93 -11.00 -9.00
N ILE A 19 16.21 -9.90 -9.22
CA ILE A 19 15.17 -9.78 -10.25
C ILE A 19 15.24 -8.43 -10.95
N GLN A 20 14.84 -8.41 -12.23
CA GLN A 20 14.63 -7.16 -12.94
C GLN A 20 13.17 -6.73 -12.84
N LYS A 21 12.94 -5.56 -12.23
CA LYS A 21 11.61 -4.96 -12.11
C LYS A 21 11.27 -4.17 -13.37
N THR A 22 10.17 -4.52 -14.03
CA THR A 22 9.64 -3.74 -15.16
C THR A 22 8.85 -2.52 -14.68
N ASN A 23 8.70 -1.51 -15.53
CA ASN A 23 7.91 -0.30 -15.20
C ASN A 23 6.46 -0.63 -14.82
N ALA A 24 5.85 -1.63 -15.46
CA ALA A 24 4.49 -2.07 -15.15
C ALA A 24 4.40 -2.68 -13.74
N VAL A 25 5.42 -3.46 -13.34
CA VAL A 25 5.50 -4.04 -11.99
C VAL A 25 5.76 -2.94 -10.96
N ASP A 26 6.65 -1.98 -11.24
CA ASP A 26 6.92 -0.85 -10.35
C ASP A 26 5.68 0.00 -10.05
N ALA A 27 4.91 0.33 -11.10
CA ALA A 27 3.64 1.04 -10.95
C ALA A 27 2.65 0.24 -10.09
N SER A 28 2.55 -1.06 -10.32
CA SER A 28 1.65 -1.95 -9.59
C SER A 28 2.05 -2.07 -8.11
N LEU A 29 3.35 -2.22 -7.83
CA LEU A 29 3.87 -2.28 -6.47
C LEU A 29 3.72 -0.96 -5.72
N SER A 30 3.78 0.18 -6.41
CA SER A 30 3.51 1.49 -5.82
C SER A 30 2.06 1.62 -5.36
N VAL A 31 1.10 1.09 -6.12
CA VAL A 31 -0.32 1.02 -5.73
C VAL A 31 -0.51 0.15 -4.48
N ILE A 32 0.13 -1.02 -4.44
CA ILE A 32 0.07 -1.94 -3.29
C ILE A 32 0.72 -1.30 -2.04
N ALA A 33 1.88 -0.67 -2.22
CA ALA A 33 2.57 0.04 -1.14
C ALA A 33 1.72 1.16 -0.56
N GLN A 34 1.01 1.91 -1.41
CA GLN A 34 0.09 2.95 -0.94
C GLN A 34 -1.05 2.36 -0.10
N MET A 35 -1.65 1.25 -0.54
CA MET A 35 -2.69 0.55 0.21
C MET A 35 -2.18 0.02 1.57
N PHE A 36 -0.95 -0.49 1.61
CA PHE A 36 -0.30 -0.92 2.86
C PHE A 36 -0.08 0.26 3.82
N MET A 37 0.37 1.41 3.30
CA MET A 37 0.52 2.63 4.10
C MET A 37 -0.82 3.12 4.65
N ASP A 38 -1.86 3.14 3.81
CA ASP A 38 -3.21 3.54 4.21
C ASP A 38 -3.75 2.62 5.32
N SER A 39 -3.42 1.33 5.27
CA SER A 39 -3.77 0.35 6.31
C SER A 39 -3.05 0.57 7.65
N CYS A 40 -1.92 1.29 7.65
CA CYS A 40 -1.21 1.69 8.87
C CYS A 40 -1.60 3.09 9.38
N SER A 41 -2.48 3.80 8.68
CA SER A 41 -2.88 5.16 9.06
C SER A 41 -3.95 5.16 10.15
N ALA A 42 -3.83 6.04 11.15
CA ALA A 42 -4.81 6.18 12.23
C ALA A 42 -6.12 6.88 11.83
N GLY A 43 -6.18 7.48 10.63
CA GLY A 43 -7.34 8.26 10.18
C GLY A 43 -8.32 7.44 9.33
N SER A 44 -9.61 7.55 9.59
CA SER A 44 -10.66 7.23 8.61
C SER A 44 -10.80 8.40 7.65
N HIS A 45 -10.56 8.19 6.36
CA HIS A 45 -10.80 9.20 5.34
C HIS A 45 -12.12 8.90 4.65
N GLU A 46 -13.03 9.88 4.59
CA GLU A 46 -14.24 9.73 3.80
C GLU A 46 -13.86 9.63 2.33
N LEU A 47 -14.43 8.63 1.64
CA LEU A 47 -14.26 8.50 0.21
C LEU A 47 -15.16 9.49 -0.50
N THR A 48 -14.54 10.32 -1.33
CA THR A 48 -15.23 11.23 -2.26
C THR A 48 -14.99 10.78 -3.70
N LYS A 49 -15.73 11.37 -4.65
CA LYS A 49 -15.52 11.10 -6.09
C LYS A 49 -14.12 11.50 -6.59
N ASP A 50 -13.47 12.43 -5.87
CA ASP A 50 -12.12 12.91 -6.17
C ASP A 50 -11.03 12.09 -5.48
N SER A 51 -11.40 11.04 -4.74
CA SER A 51 -10.44 10.17 -4.09
C SER A 51 -9.62 9.39 -5.13
N PRO A 52 -8.31 9.21 -4.92
CA PRO A 52 -7.46 8.42 -5.81
C PRO A 52 -8.04 7.01 -6.05
N SER A 53 -7.95 6.50 -7.28
CA SER A 53 -8.55 5.22 -7.68
C SER A 53 -8.15 4.06 -6.77
N THR A 54 -6.90 4.03 -6.30
CA THR A 54 -6.42 3.04 -5.33
C THR A 54 -7.23 3.01 -4.04
N LYS A 55 -7.60 4.18 -3.50
CA LYS A 55 -8.42 4.26 -2.28
C LYS A 55 -9.83 3.76 -2.53
N LEU A 56 -10.41 4.05 -3.69
CA LEU A 56 -11.71 3.53 -4.08
C LEU A 56 -11.69 2.01 -4.25
N LEU A 57 -10.67 1.47 -4.92
CA LEU A 57 -10.51 0.04 -5.17
C LEU A 57 -10.32 -0.78 -3.89
N PHE A 58 -9.49 -0.30 -2.96
CA PHE A 58 -9.09 -1.10 -1.79
C PHE A 58 -9.81 -0.74 -0.49
N ASN A 59 -10.79 0.17 -0.50
CA ASN A 59 -11.40 0.68 0.73
C ASN A 59 -11.89 -0.42 1.68
N ARG A 60 -12.61 -1.40 1.15
CA ARG A 60 -13.17 -2.51 1.95
C ARG A 60 -12.05 -3.31 2.63
N ASP A 61 -10.96 -3.56 1.91
CA ASP A 61 -9.84 -4.35 2.40
C ASP A 61 -8.96 -3.56 3.36
N VAL A 62 -8.73 -2.27 3.10
CA VAL A 62 -7.98 -1.36 3.99
C VAL A 62 -8.62 -1.32 5.39
N GLN A 63 -9.96 -1.24 5.49
CA GLN A 63 -10.62 -1.27 6.79
C GLN A 63 -10.39 -2.59 7.55
N LYS A 64 -10.32 -3.71 6.84
CA LYS A 64 -9.98 -5.01 7.42
C LYS A 64 -8.52 -5.04 7.88
N TYR A 65 -7.60 -4.51 7.08
CA TYR A 65 -6.17 -4.50 7.40
C TYR A 65 -5.82 -3.55 8.55
N LYS A 66 -6.49 -2.38 8.65
CA LYS A 66 -6.35 -1.49 9.83
C LYS A 66 -6.56 -2.24 11.14
N LYS A 67 -7.65 -3.02 11.22
CA LYS A 67 -7.95 -3.86 12.41
C LYS A 67 -6.89 -4.92 12.71
N LEU A 68 -6.11 -5.35 11.71
CA LEU A 68 -5.01 -6.29 11.90
C LEU A 68 -3.73 -5.59 12.34
N VAL A 69 -3.52 -4.34 11.90
CA VAL A 69 -2.36 -3.53 12.31
C VAL A 69 -2.52 -2.97 13.73
N GLU A 70 -3.76 -2.69 14.15
CA GLU A 70 -4.08 -2.22 15.50
C GLU A 70 -4.06 -3.33 16.57
N LYS A 71 -4.01 -4.61 16.16
CA LYS A 71 -3.83 -5.76 17.05
C LYS A 71 -2.36 -5.99 17.37
#